data_AF-A0A7W0UC49-F1
#
_entry.id   AF-A0A7W0UC49-F1
#
_cell.length_a   1.000
_cell.length_b   1.000
_cell.length_c   1.000
_cell.angle_alpha   90.00
_cell.angle_beta   90.00
_cell.angle_gamma   90.00
#
_symmetry.space_group_name_H-M   'P 1'
#
loop_
_entity.id
_entity.type
_entity.pdbx_description
1 polymer ?
#
loop_
_entity_poly.entity_id
_entity_poly.type
_entity_poly.pdbx_seq_one_letter_code
_entity_poly.pdbx_strand_id
1 'polypeptide(L)'
;MRHDRPTPQELAEAVREFLQEEILPLLDDQRLKFRTLVAINGLGIAERELGATTPDRAEEWELARRIRAGDVPPDAVALLKEHVAEKLRVSNPRHLAKYV
;
A
#
# COMPACT_ATOMS: atom_id res chain seq x y z
N MET A 1 -23.65 23.99 -3.46
CA MET A 1 -23.55 22.51 -3.33
C MET A 1 -22.44 22.05 -4.25
N ARG A 2 -21.30 21.60 -3.71
CA ARG A 2 -20.09 21.29 -4.49
C ARG A 2 -19.47 19.99 -3.94
N HIS A 3 -20.21 18.88 -4.04
CA HIS A 3 -19.79 17.56 -3.53
C HIS A 3 -20.10 16.37 -4.46
N ASP A 4 -20.43 16.55 -5.74
CA ASP A 4 -20.60 15.43 -6.69
C ASP A 4 -19.34 15.17 -7.52
N ARG A 5 -18.17 15.07 -6.89
CA ARG A 5 -16.98 14.53 -7.59
C ARG A 5 -16.37 13.40 -6.78
N PRO A 6 -16.16 12.23 -7.40
CA PRO A 6 -15.55 11.11 -6.73
C PRO A 6 -14.13 11.47 -6.27
N THR A 7 -13.77 10.96 -5.10
CA THR A 7 -12.43 11.03 -4.53
C THR A 7 -11.45 10.20 -5.37
N PRO A 8 -10.13 10.46 -5.27
CA PRO A 8 -9.14 9.62 -5.94
C PRO A 8 -9.24 8.14 -5.54
N GLN A 9 -9.65 7.84 -4.32
CA GLN A 9 -9.85 6.47 -3.84
C GLN A 9 -11.04 5.81 -4.53
N GLU A 10 -12.20 6.48 -4.57
CA GLU A 10 -13.40 5.99 -5.28
C GLU A 10 -13.14 5.80 -6.79
N LEU A 11 -12.33 6.68 -7.40
CA LEU A 11 -11.91 6.50 -8.80
C LEU A 11 -11.01 5.28 -8.99
N ALA A 12 -10.05 5.05 -8.10
CA ALA A 12 -9.16 3.89 -8.17
C ALA A 12 -9.94 2.58 -8.01
N GLU A 13 -10.86 2.54 -7.03
CA GLU A 13 -11.76 1.42 -6.77
C GLU A 13 -12.64 1.12 -7.99
N ALA A 14 -13.34 2.13 -8.54
CA ALA A 14 -14.21 1.95 -9.70
C ALA A 14 -13.44 1.42 -10.94
N VAL A 15 -12.22 1.91 -11.19
CA VAL A 15 -11.38 1.40 -12.29
C VAL A 15 -10.94 -0.03 -12.00
N ARG A 16 -10.59 -0.35 -10.75
CA ARG A 16 -10.16 -1.70 -10.37
C ARG A 16 -11.30 -2.71 -10.55
N GLU A 17 -12.52 -2.38 -10.12
CA GLU A 17 -13.72 -3.20 -10.28
C GLU A 17 -14.03 -3.42 -11.76
N PHE A 18 -14.07 -2.35 -12.56
CA PHE A 18 -14.25 -2.44 -14.02
C PHE A 18 -13.24 -3.40 -14.68
N LEU A 19 -11.95 -3.24 -14.35
CA LEU A 19 -10.92 -4.12 -14.91
C LEU A 19 -11.09 -5.57 -14.48
N GLN A 20 -11.54 -5.82 -13.25
CA GLN A 20 -11.67 -7.15 -12.67
C GLN A 20 -12.93 -7.88 -13.13
N GLU A 21 -14.06 -7.18 -13.19
CA GLU A 21 -15.39 -7.76 -13.40
C GLU A 21 -15.80 -7.75 -14.88
N GLU A 22 -15.42 -6.71 -15.61
CA GLU A 22 -15.83 -6.56 -17.02
C GLU A 22 -14.70 -6.93 -17.98
N ILE A 23 -13.47 -6.45 -17.73
CA ILE A 23 -12.38 -6.64 -18.70
C ILE A 23 -11.73 -8.00 -18.57
N LEU A 24 -11.28 -8.39 -17.37
CA LEU A 24 -10.50 -9.61 -17.17
C LEU A 24 -11.18 -10.89 -17.70
N PRO A 25 -12.51 -11.09 -17.57
CA PRO A 25 -13.18 -12.28 -18.11
C PRO A 25 -13.22 -12.35 -19.64
N LEU A 26 -13.13 -11.21 -20.32
CA LEU A 26 -13.20 -11.12 -21.79
C LEU A 26 -11.85 -11.29 -22.47
N LEU A 27 -10.75 -11.28 -21.71
CA LEU A 27 -9.42 -11.47 -22.28
C LEU A 27 -9.23 -12.95 -22.60
N ASP A 28 -8.58 -13.23 -23.73
CA ASP A 28 -8.14 -14.59 -24.09
C ASP A 28 -6.61 -14.69 -24.13
N ASP A 29 -5.94 -13.61 -24.53
CA ASP A 29 -4.48 -13.52 -24.56
C ASP A 29 -3.88 -13.55 -23.13
N GLN A 30 -3.01 -14.53 -22.90
CA GLN A 30 -2.42 -14.77 -21.58
C GLN A 30 -1.52 -13.62 -21.11
N ARG A 31 -0.81 -12.96 -22.03
CA ARG A 31 0.07 -11.83 -21.70
C ARG A 31 -0.74 -10.61 -21.29
N LEU A 32 -1.87 -10.36 -21.96
CA LEU A 32 -2.79 -9.29 -21.64
C LEU A 32 -3.51 -9.56 -20.32
N LYS A 33 -3.99 -10.80 -20.09
CA LYS A 33 -4.51 -11.23 -18.77
C LYS A 33 -3.55 -10.93 -17.63
N PHE A 34 -2.29 -11.32 -17.79
CA PHE A 34 -1.27 -11.08 -16.78
C PHE A 34 -1.08 -9.57 -16.50
N ARG A 35 -0.99 -8.76 -17.54
CA ARG A 35 -0.86 -7.30 -17.39
C ARG A 35 -2.07 -6.66 -16.70
N THR A 36 -3.28 -7.13 -17.00
CA THR A 36 -4.51 -6.68 -16.35
C THR A 36 -4.51 -7.04 -14.86
N LEU A 37 -4.10 -8.26 -14.50
CA LEU A 37 -3.92 -8.66 -13.11
C LEU A 37 -2.89 -7.78 -12.37
N VAL A 38 -1.78 -7.44 -13.04
CA VAL A 38 -0.77 -6.51 -12.48
C VAL A 38 -1.38 -5.13 -12.25
N ALA A 39 -2.17 -4.61 -13.19
CA ALA A 39 -2.86 -3.33 -13.04
C ALA A 39 -3.88 -3.33 -11.89
N ILE A 40 -4.72 -4.37 -11.79
CA ILE A 40 -5.68 -4.56 -10.68
C ILE A 40 -4.97 -4.58 -9.34
N ASN A 41 -3.86 -5.32 -9.23
CA ASN A 41 -3.06 -5.38 -8.00
C ASN A 41 -2.43 -4.03 -7.67
N GLY A 42 -1.92 -3.31 -8.68
CA GLY A 42 -1.37 -1.96 -8.52
C GLY A 42 -2.40 -0.95 -8.03
N LEU A 43 -3.62 -0.98 -8.59
CA LEU A 43 -4.74 -0.14 -8.13
C LEU A 43 -5.11 -0.45 -6.68
N GLY A 44 -5.17 -1.73 -6.30
CA GLY A 44 -5.42 -2.10 -4.90
C GLY A 44 -4.35 -1.59 -3.94
N ILE A 45 -3.08 -1.48 -4.37
CA ILE A 45 -2.03 -0.81 -3.57
C ILE A 45 -2.31 0.69 -3.48
N ALA A 46 -2.61 1.34 -4.60
CA ALA A 46 -2.91 2.76 -4.64
C ALA A 46 -4.11 3.14 -3.76
N GLU A 47 -5.18 2.34 -3.75
CA GLU A 47 -6.34 2.50 -2.86
C GLU A 47 -5.92 2.50 -1.38
N ARG A 48 -5.08 1.54 -0.98
CA ARG A 48 -4.60 1.44 0.41
C ARG A 48 -3.68 2.60 0.79
N GLU A 49 -2.86 3.09 -0.14
CA GLU A 49 -2.01 4.27 0.07
C GLU A 49 -2.85 5.56 0.17
N LEU A 50 -3.90 5.69 -0.66
CA LEU A 50 -4.82 6.84 -0.63
C LEU A 50 -5.65 6.90 0.66
N GLY A 51 -5.99 5.74 1.23
CA GLY A 51 -6.68 5.64 2.52
C GLY A 51 -5.74 5.69 3.74
N ALA A 52 -4.42 5.59 3.55
CA ALA A 52 -3.46 5.66 4.64
C ALA A 52 -3.17 7.13 5.01
N THR A 53 -3.31 7.47 6.29
CA THR A 53 -2.71 8.71 6.81
C THR A 53 -1.19 8.60 6.65
N THR A 54 -0.57 9.55 5.95
CA THR A 54 0.90 9.62 5.87
C THR A 54 1.45 9.75 7.29
N PRO A 55 2.21 8.76 7.81
CA PRO A 55 2.83 8.89 9.12
C PRO A 55 3.82 10.05 9.08
N ASP A 56 3.98 10.75 10.21
CA ASP A 56 5.05 11.72 10.34
C ASP A 56 6.40 11.00 10.20
N ARG A 57 7.05 11.19 9.05
CA ARG A 57 8.33 10.53 8.74
C ARG A 57 9.50 11.16 9.50
N ALA A 58 9.28 12.24 10.26
CA ALA A 58 10.32 12.86 11.08
C ALA A 58 10.89 11.88 12.11
N GLU A 59 10.04 11.07 12.76
CA GLU A 59 10.47 10.08 13.75
C GLU A 59 11.28 8.94 13.09
N GLU A 60 10.85 8.47 11.91
CA GLU A 60 11.60 7.48 11.12
C GLU A 60 12.99 7.99 10.72
N TRP A 61 13.06 9.24 10.27
CA TRP A 61 14.32 9.86 9.83
C TRP A 61 15.29 10.06 10.99
N GLU A 62 14.77 10.49 12.14
CA GLU A 62 15.57 10.66 13.35
C GLU A 62 16.10 9.32 13.87
N LEU A 63 15.26 8.28 13.92
CA LEU A 63 15.68 6.93 14.28
C LEU A 63 16.78 6.41 13.33
N ALA A 64 16.61 6.58 12.01
CA ALA A 64 17.61 6.19 11.03
C ALA A 64 18.93 6.98 11.18
N ARG A 65 18.86 8.27 11.55
CA ARG A 65 20.03 9.11 11.83
C ARG A 65 20.80 8.59 13.04
N ARG A 66 20.12 8.29 14.14
CA ARG A 66 20.71 7.76 15.38
C ARG A 66 21.38 6.41 15.18
N ILE A 67 20.72 5.48 14.49
CA ILE A 67 21.28 4.17 14.14
C ILE A 67 22.58 4.32 13.32
N ARG A 68 22.59 5.19 12.30
CA ARG A 68 23.79 5.45 11.48
C ARG A 68 24.93 6.11 12.26
N ALA A 69 24.61 6.88 13.29
CA ALA A 69 25.58 7.52 14.18
C ALA A 69 26.14 6.57 15.26
N GLY A 70 25.62 5.33 15.36
CA GLY A 70 26.00 4.37 16.40
C GLY A 70 25.31 4.59 17.75
N ASP A 71 24.47 5.62 17.89
CA ASP A 71 23.59 5.83 19.04
C ASP A 71 22.30 5.01 18.85
N VAL A 72 22.42 3.69 18.86
CA VAL A 72 21.28 2.80 18.63
C VAL A 72 20.41 2.77 19.88
N PRO A 73 19.14 3.21 19.82
CA PRO A 73 18.22 3.07 20.94
C PRO A 73 18.08 1.59 21.36
N PRO A 74 17.94 1.29 22.66
CA PRO A 74 17.78 -0.09 23.12
C PRO A 74 16.51 -0.77 22.59
N ASP A 75 15.48 0.03 22.24
CA ASP A 75 14.21 -0.37 21.68
C ASP A 75 14.14 -0.26 20.14
N ALA A 76 15.25 0.05 19.47
CA ALA A 76 15.29 0.28 18.02
C ALA A 76 14.67 -0.87 17.20
N VAL A 77 14.88 -2.12 17.63
CA VAL A 77 14.30 -3.30 16.96
C VAL A 77 12.77 -3.32 17.09
N ALA A 78 12.23 -2.94 18.25
CA ALA A 78 10.79 -2.88 18.45
C ALA A 78 10.17 -1.76 17.59
N LEU A 79 10.78 -0.58 17.60
CA LEU A 79 10.38 0.57 16.77
C LEU A 79 10.42 0.23 15.28
N LEU A 80 11.48 -0.43 14.79
CA LEU A 80 11.56 -0.84 13.38
C LEU A 80 10.46 -1.85 13.00
N LYS A 81 10.17 -2.81 13.89
CA LYS A 81 9.11 -3.80 13.65
C LYS A 81 7.74 -3.14 13.53
N GLU A 82 7.45 -2.16 14.36
CA GLU A 82 6.20 -1.39 14.31
C GLU A 82 6.05 -0.64 12.97
N HIS A 83 7.07 0.13 12.58
CA HIS A 83 7.08 0.85 11.30
C HIS A 83 6.94 -0.09 10.09
N VAL A 84 7.64 -1.23 10.10
CA VAL A 84 7.52 -2.23 9.03
C VAL A 84 6.12 -2.86 9.04
N ALA A 85 5.55 -3.14 10.21
CA ALA A 85 4.20 -3.66 10.31
C ALA A 85 3.16 -2.69 9.74
N GLU A 86 3.28 -1.38 10.03
CA GLU A 86 2.43 -0.35 9.41
C GLU A 86 2.55 -0.33 7.89
N LYS A 87 3.77 -0.33 7.35
CA LYS A 87 4.01 -0.39 5.89
C LYS A 87 3.43 -1.67 5.29
N LEU A 88 3.53 -2.80 5.98
CA LEU A 88 2.96 -4.07 5.52
C LEU A 88 1.43 -4.09 5.58
N ARG A 89 0.78 -3.41 6.54
CA ARG A 89 -0.70 -3.28 6.54
C ARG A 89 -1.20 -2.60 5.26
N VAL A 90 -0.40 -1.69 4.71
CA VAL A 90 -0.71 -1.02 3.45
C VAL A 90 -0.26 -1.86 2.26
N SER A 91 1.01 -2.26 2.16
CA SER A 91 1.49 -2.89 0.93
C SER A 91 1.14 -4.38 0.81
N ASN A 92 1.11 -5.13 1.91
CA ASN A 92 0.91 -6.58 1.91
C ASN A 92 0.37 -7.14 3.26
N PRO A 93 -0.93 -6.97 3.57
CA PRO A 93 -1.52 -7.36 4.85
C PRO A 93 -1.37 -8.86 5.18
N ARG A 94 -1.40 -9.71 4.14
CA ARG A 94 -1.24 -11.18 4.30
C ARG A 94 0.14 -11.56 4.79
N HIS A 95 1.17 -10.79 4.41
CA HIS A 95 2.53 -11.02 4.89
C HIS A 95 2.65 -10.70 6.38
N LEU A 96 1.98 -9.64 6.85
CA LEU A 96 1.96 -9.31 8.27
C LEU A 96 1.34 -10.44 9.11
N ALA A 97 0.22 -11.01 8.66
CA ALA A 97 -0.45 -12.11 9.35
C ALA A 97 0.40 -13.38 9.53
N LYS A 98 1.52 -13.51 8.80
CA LYS A 98 2.45 -14.64 8.92
C LYS A 98 3.46 -14.48 10.06
N TYR A 99 3.70 -13.25 10.52
CA TYR A 99 4.77 -12.89 11.46
C TYR A 99 4.27 -12.17 12.73
N VAL A 100 2.95 -12.09 12.91
CA VAL A 100 2.29 -11.65 14.15
C VAL A 100 1.93 -12.86 14.98
#